data_AF-A0A0D2M785-F1
#
_entry.id   AF-A0A0D2M785-F1
#
_cell.length_a   1.000
_cell.length_b   1.000
_cell.length_c   1.000
_cell.angle_alpha   90.00
_cell.angle_beta   90.00
_cell.angle_gamma   90.00
#
_symmetry.space_group_name_H-M   'P 1'
#
loop_
_entity.id
_entity.type
_entity.pdbx_description
1 polymer ?
#
loop_
_entity_poly.entity_id
_entity_poly.type
_entity_poly.pdbx_seq_one_letter_code
_entity_poly.pdbx_strand_id
1 'polypeptide(L)'
;MKAEMASPAFAPVYAALVAVVNTKFPEIGLLLLHRVVGRWKRAYRSNDKPVCLALVKFMAHLINQGVAHELLALELLVLMLENPSDDGVEVAVDFCKDVGAYLQDVAPAGLHSVFERFRAILHEGSIDRRCQYIIEGLFAIRKAGFDKSGHPQVQAALDLVESEDQVTHEVSLDDAVDPQ
;
A
#
# COMPACT_ATOMS: atom_id res chain seq x y z
N MET A 1 11.57 -4.32 -10.71
CA MET A 1 11.70 -4.84 -9.34
C MET A 1 13.10 -4.76 -8.74
N LYS A 2 14.21 -5.14 -9.40
CA LYS A 2 15.56 -5.00 -8.79
C LYS A 2 15.88 -3.55 -8.37
N ALA A 3 15.50 -2.56 -9.19
CA ALA A 3 15.71 -1.15 -8.90
C ALA A 3 14.84 -0.63 -7.73
N GLU A 4 13.59 -1.07 -7.65
CA GLU A 4 12.66 -0.67 -6.57
C GLU A 4 13.09 -1.26 -5.22
N MET A 5 13.45 -2.54 -5.18
CA MET A 5 14.03 -3.14 -3.97
C MET A 5 15.36 -2.52 -3.54
N ALA A 6 16.15 -1.99 -4.48
CA ALA A 6 17.41 -1.32 -4.17
C ALA A 6 17.20 0.13 -3.69
N SER A 7 16.13 0.79 -4.13
CA SER A 7 15.85 2.19 -3.81
C SER A 7 14.35 2.46 -3.59
N PRO A 8 13.75 2.01 -2.47
CA PRO A 8 12.32 2.18 -2.20
C PRO A 8 11.86 3.65 -2.14
N ALA A 9 12.77 4.58 -1.86
CA ALA A 9 12.49 6.02 -1.86
C ALA A 9 11.98 6.55 -3.22
N PHE A 10 12.31 5.87 -4.34
CA PHE A 10 11.84 6.23 -5.67
C PHE A 10 10.58 5.46 -6.09
N ALA A 11 9.92 4.72 -5.19
CA ALA A 11 8.67 4.03 -5.47
C ALA A 11 7.60 4.91 -6.16
N PRO A 12 7.38 6.18 -5.77
CA PRO A 12 6.45 7.06 -6.49
C PRO A 12 6.81 7.26 -7.97
N VAL A 13 8.11 7.42 -8.27
CA VAL A 13 8.62 7.63 -9.64
C VAL A 13 8.48 6.36 -10.45
N TYR A 14 8.79 5.20 -9.87
CA TYR A 14 8.60 3.91 -10.54
C TYR A 14 7.13 3.64 -10.81
N ALA A 15 6.22 3.96 -9.88
CA ALA A 15 4.79 3.78 -10.07
C ALA A 15 4.24 4.70 -11.17
N ALA A 16 4.69 5.96 -11.23
CA ALA A 16 4.34 6.89 -12.30
C ALA A 16 4.77 6.37 -13.68
N LEU A 17 6.00 5.85 -13.79
CA LEU A 17 6.48 5.23 -15.03
C LEU A 17 5.63 4.01 -15.41
N VAL A 18 5.29 3.16 -14.43
CA VAL A 18 4.42 2.00 -14.66
C VAL A 18 3.05 2.46 -15.14
N ALA A 19 2.45 3.48 -14.55
CA ALA A 19 1.16 4.02 -14.96
C ALA A 19 1.17 4.45 -16.44
N VAL A 20 2.21 5.19 -16.86
CA VAL A 20 2.38 5.60 -18.26
C VAL A 20 2.49 4.38 -19.19
N VAL A 21 3.31 3.39 -18.84
CA VAL A 21 3.46 2.15 -19.64
C VAL A 21 2.14 1.37 -19.69
N ASN A 22 1.41 1.33 -18.58
CA ASN A 22 0.16 0.61 -18.42
C ASN A 22 -0.95 1.14 -19.33
N THR A 23 -0.93 2.44 -19.69
CA THR A 23 -1.87 2.99 -20.70
C THR A 23 -1.71 2.40 -22.09
N LYS A 24 -0.53 1.87 -22.42
CA LYS A 24 -0.20 1.32 -23.75
C LYS A 24 -0.07 -0.20 -23.76
N PHE A 25 0.37 -0.77 -22.65
CA PHE A 25 0.59 -2.21 -22.49
C PHE A 25 0.04 -2.68 -21.13
N PRO A 26 -1.30 -2.76 -20.96
CA PRO A 26 -1.92 -3.13 -19.69
C PRO A 26 -1.46 -4.47 -19.14
N GLU A 27 -1.14 -5.42 -20.03
CA GLU A 27 -0.67 -6.75 -19.66
C GLU A 27 0.67 -6.70 -18.90
N ILE A 28 1.51 -5.70 -19.16
CA ILE A 28 2.77 -5.49 -18.43
C ILE A 28 2.46 -5.01 -17.00
N GLY A 29 1.48 -4.12 -16.84
CA GLY A 29 1.02 -3.65 -15.52
C GLY A 29 0.45 -4.80 -14.69
N LEU A 30 -0.44 -5.61 -15.29
CA LEU A 30 -1.03 -6.78 -14.65
C LEU A 30 0.04 -7.81 -14.23
N LEU A 31 0.97 -8.15 -15.14
CA LEU A 31 2.07 -9.06 -14.84
C LEU A 31 2.94 -8.54 -13.69
N LEU A 32 3.24 -7.24 -13.67
CA LEU A 32 4.00 -6.63 -12.60
C LEU A 32 3.26 -6.74 -11.26
N LEU A 33 1.96 -6.46 -11.22
CA LEU A 33 1.13 -6.57 -10.01
C LEU A 33 1.14 -7.98 -9.45
N HIS A 34 0.85 -9.00 -10.27
CA HIS A 34 0.93 -10.41 -9.84
C HIS A 34 2.30 -10.75 -9.25
N ARG A 35 3.38 -10.26 -9.88
CA ARG A 35 4.74 -10.52 -9.41
C ARG A 35 5.05 -9.81 -8.09
N VAL A 36 4.63 -8.57 -7.91
CA VAL A 36 4.82 -7.79 -6.68
C VAL A 36 4.02 -8.41 -5.54
N VAL A 37 2.74 -8.71 -5.75
CA VAL A 37 1.86 -9.39 -4.77
C VAL A 37 2.44 -10.75 -4.40
N GLY A 38 2.85 -11.55 -5.38
CA GLY A 38 3.45 -12.86 -5.15
C GLY A 38 4.80 -12.82 -4.41
N ARG A 39 5.58 -11.75 -4.57
CA ARG A 39 6.79 -11.53 -3.74
C ARG A 39 6.43 -11.09 -2.33
N TRP A 40 5.47 -10.19 -2.19
CA TRP A 40 5.04 -9.70 -0.89
C TRP A 40 4.48 -10.84 -0.04
N LYS A 41 3.62 -11.71 -0.59
CA LYS A 41 3.12 -12.92 0.07
C LYS A 41 4.25 -13.80 0.62
N ARG A 42 5.33 -13.98 -0.16
CA ARG A 42 6.50 -14.79 0.27
C ARG A 42 7.31 -14.09 1.37
N ALA A 43 7.54 -12.79 1.24
CA ALA A 43 8.24 -12.00 2.24
C ALA A 43 7.47 -11.97 3.57
N TYR A 44 6.16 -11.77 3.50
CA TYR A 44 5.25 -11.76 4.66
C TYR A 44 5.25 -13.10 5.38
N ARG A 45 5.11 -14.22 4.65
CA ARG A 45 5.22 -15.57 5.23
C ARG A 45 6.58 -15.87 5.87
N SER A 46 7.64 -15.22 5.39
CA SER A 46 9.00 -15.41 5.89
C SER A 46 9.39 -14.39 6.97
N ASN A 47 8.46 -13.50 7.38
CA ASN A 47 8.72 -12.38 8.28
C ASN A 47 9.89 -11.48 7.84
N ASP A 48 10.08 -11.29 6.53
CA ASP A 48 11.11 -10.40 5.98
C ASP A 48 10.57 -8.95 5.92
N LYS A 49 10.60 -8.28 7.07
CA LYS A 49 10.07 -6.90 7.22
C LYS A 49 10.68 -5.89 6.24
N PRO A 50 12.01 -5.79 6.04
CA PRO A 50 12.58 -4.84 5.08
C PRO A 50 12.03 -5.03 3.66
N VAL A 51 11.87 -6.28 3.21
CA VAL A 51 11.30 -6.57 1.89
C VAL A 51 9.80 -6.27 1.86
N CYS A 52 9.07 -6.59 2.93
CA CYS A 52 7.65 -6.22 3.04
C CYS A 52 7.46 -4.70 2.93
N LEU A 53 8.23 -3.89 3.67
CA LEU A 53 8.15 -2.43 3.66
C LEU A 53 8.38 -1.85 2.26
N ALA A 54 9.41 -2.33 1.54
CA ALA A 54 9.67 -1.89 0.18
C ALA A 54 8.49 -2.22 -0.76
N LEU A 55 8.03 -3.47 -0.72
CA LEU A 55 6.97 -3.94 -1.60
C LEU A 55 5.62 -3.27 -1.32
N VAL A 56 5.23 -3.06 -0.06
CA VAL A 56 3.97 -2.35 0.27
C VAL A 56 4.05 -0.90 -0.15
N LYS A 57 5.21 -0.25 0.00
CA LYS A 57 5.41 1.12 -0.47
C LYS A 57 5.22 1.21 -1.99
N PHE A 58 5.78 0.27 -2.74
CA PHE A 58 5.58 0.25 -4.18
C PHE A 58 4.12 -0.04 -4.57
N MET A 59 3.46 -1.01 -3.91
CA MET A 59 2.04 -1.30 -4.13
C MET A 59 1.15 -0.09 -3.81
N ALA A 60 1.42 0.64 -2.73
CA ALA A 60 0.67 1.84 -2.36
C ALA A 60 0.68 2.87 -3.50
N HIS A 61 1.86 3.12 -4.07
CA HIS A 61 1.98 4.07 -5.17
C HIS A 61 1.42 3.55 -6.50
N LEU A 62 1.41 2.23 -6.76
CA LEU A 62 0.69 1.67 -7.91
C LEU A 62 -0.82 1.85 -7.77
N ILE A 63 -1.35 1.71 -6.57
CA ILE A 63 -2.77 1.95 -6.26
C ILE A 63 -3.11 3.44 -6.39
N ASN A 64 -2.29 4.33 -5.80
CA ASN A 64 -2.50 5.77 -5.91
C ASN A 64 -2.50 6.28 -7.36
N GLN A 65 -1.72 5.64 -8.23
CA GLN A 65 -1.62 5.93 -9.67
C GLN A 65 -2.71 5.25 -10.52
N GLY A 66 -3.68 4.57 -9.91
CA GLY A 66 -4.77 3.90 -10.62
C GLY A 66 -4.36 2.65 -11.39
N VAL A 67 -3.18 2.08 -11.12
CA VAL A 67 -2.74 0.83 -11.79
C VAL A 67 -3.42 -0.39 -11.16
N ALA A 68 -3.63 -0.37 -9.84
CA ALA A 68 -4.30 -1.44 -9.11
C ALA A 68 -5.53 -0.90 -8.37
N HIS A 69 -6.59 -1.71 -8.34
CA HIS A 69 -7.82 -1.39 -7.62
C HIS A 69 -7.56 -1.29 -6.11
N GLU A 70 -8.21 -0.34 -5.43
CA GLU A 70 -8.10 -0.09 -3.99
C GLU A 70 -8.45 -1.28 -3.09
N LEU A 71 -9.21 -2.25 -3.60
CA LEU A 71 -9.53 -3.47 -2.86
C LEU A 71 -8.26 -4.20 -2.42
N LEU A 72 -7.21 -4.20 -3.25
CA LEU A 72 -5.92 -4.79 -2.90
C LEU A 72 -5.30 -4.12 -1.66
N ALA A 73 -5.44 -2.79 -1.49
CA ALA A 73 -4.95 -2.12 -0.30
C ALA A 73 -5.73 -2.53 0.96
N LEU A 74 -7.05 -2.65 0.84
CA LEU A 74 -7.90 -3.08 1.96
C LEU A 74 -7.59 -4.53 2.37
N GLU A 75 -7.44 -5.44 1.40
CA GLU A 75 -7.04 -6.83 1.66
C GLU A 75 -5.68 -6.92 2.36
N LEU A 76 -4.67 -6.17 1.90
CA LEU A 76 -3.35 -6.11 2.52
C LEU A 76 -3.43 -5.61 3.98
N LEU A 77 -4.19 -4.54 4.23
CA LEU A 77 -4.37 -3.98 5.57
C LEU A 77 -5.10 -4.96 6.49
N VAL A 78 -6.17 -5.61 6.00
CA VAL A 78 -6.91 -6.61 6.77
C VAL A 78 -6.00 -7.77 7.15
N LEU A 79 -5.26 -8.32 6.18
CA LEU A 79 -4.36 -9.46 6.43
C LEU A 79 -3.28 -9.11 7.47
N MET A 80 -2.65 -7.94 7.36
CA MET A 80 -1.61 -7.52 8.31
C MET A 80 -2.14 -7.23 9.72
N LEU A 81 -3.42 -6.85 9.84
CA LEU A 81 -4.04 -6.44 11.11
C LEU A 81 -4.92 -7.53 11.75
N GLU A 82 -5.21 -8.63 11.05
CA GLU A 82 -6.01 -9.73 11.57
C GLU A 82 -5.33 -10.36 12.78
N ASN A 83 -4.06 -10.73 12.65
CA ASN A 83 -3.21 -11.26 13.72
C ASN A 83 -2.03 -10.29 13.98
N PRO A 84 -2.21 -9.25 14.80
CA PRO A 84 -1.23 -8.19 14.95
C PRO A 84 0.07 -8.71 15.57
N SER A 85 1.18 -8.35 14.94
CA SER A 85 2.54 -8.43 15.49
C SER A 85 3.19 -7.05 15.37
N ASP A 86 4.21 -6.76 16.17
CA ASP A 86 4.90 -5.46 16.13
C ASP A 86 5.37 -5.11 14.71
N ASP A 87 5.98 -6.06 14.01
CA ASP A 87 6.46 -5.88 12.64
C ASP A 87 5.32 -5.74 11.62
N GLY A 88 4.27 -6.57 11.73
CA GLY A 88 3.11 -6.49 10.84
C GLY A 88 2.35 -5.17 10.99
N VAL A 89 2.22 -4.68 12.22
CA VAL A 89 1.59 -3.38 12.53
C VAL A 89 2.44 -2.22 11.99
N GLU A 90 3.76 -2.25 12.16
CA GLU A 90 4.64 -1.21 11.60
C GLU A 90 4.52 -1.14 10.07
N VAL A 91 4.54 -2.29 9.38
CA VAL A 91 4.36 -2.36 7.93
C VAL A 91 2.97 -1.85 7.51
N ALA A 92 1.92 -2.24 8.22
CA ALA A 92 0.55 -1.79 7.94
C ALA A 92 0.39 -0.28 8.15
N VAL A 93 1.01 0.29 9.18
CA VAL A 93 0.97 1.73 9.43
C VAL A 93 1.67 2.48 8.30
N ASP A 94 2.88 2.09 7.91
CA ASP A 94 3.61 2.77 6.84
C ASP A 94 2.90 2.63 5.48
N PHE A 95 2.33 1.47 5.20
CA PHE A 95 1.48 1.28 4.02
C PHE A 95 0.25 2.21 4.06
N CYS A 96 -0.43 2.29 5.20
CA CYS A 96 -1.61 3.15 5.38
C CYS A 96 -1.27 4.65 5.25
N LYS A 97 -0.06 5.08 5.66
CA LYS A 97 0.39 6.46 5.41
C LYS A 97 0.47 6.75 3.92
N ASP A 98 1.07 5.84 3.14
CA ASP A 98 1.32 6.07 1.71
C ASP A 98 0.06 5.93 0.84
N VAL A 99 -0.90 5.04 1.18
CA VAL A 99 -2.15 4.84 0.40
C VAL A 99 -3.39 5.54 1.00
N GLY A 100 -3.28 6.05 2.23
CA GLY A 100 -4.44 6.50 3.01
C GLY A 100 -5.16 7.71 2.41
N ALA A 101 -4.44 8.61 1.74
CA ALA A 101 -5.04 9.73 1.01
C ALA A 101 -6.01 9.23 -0.07
N TYR A 102 -5.57 8.26 -0.89
CA TYR A 102 -6.41 7.68 -1.94
C TYR A 102 -7.64 6.98 -1.35
N LEU A 103 -7.43 6.10 -0.37
CA LEU A 103 -8.51 5.36 0.28
C LEU A 103 -9.53 6.27 0.96
N GLN A 104 -9.11 7.45 1.42
CA GLN A 104 -10.01 8.42 2.02
C GLN A 104 -11.02 8.95 1.00
N ASP A 105 -10.62 9.08 -0.26
CA ASP A 105 -11.46 9.60 -1.34
C ASP A 105 -12.31 8.51 -2.00
N VAL A 106 -11.71 7.33 -2.28
CA VAL A 106 -12.39 6.26 -3.03
C VAL A 106 -13.11 5.23 -2.15
N ALA A 107 -12.61 4.95 -0.95
CA ALA A 107 -13.15 3.91 -0.06
C ALA A 107 -13.19 4.35 1.43
N PRO A 108 -13.85 5.48 1.76
CA PRO A 108 -13.81 6.06 3.11
C PRO A 108 -14.33 5.12 4.21
N ALA A 109 -15.33 4.28 3.90
CA ALA A 109 -15.86 3.28 4.83
C ALA A 109 -14.86 2.14 5.09
N GLY A 110 -14.14 1.70 4.06
CA GLY A 110 -13.07 0.71 4.18
C GLY A 110 -11.92 1.25 5.02
N LEU A 111 -11.47 2.47 4.72
CA LEU A 111 -10.43 3.15 5.52
C LEU A 111 -10.88 3.36 6.97
N HIS A 112 -12.14 3.73 7.21
CA HIS A 112 -12.67 3.85 8.56
C HIS A 112 -12.56 2.53 9.33
N SER A 113 -12.96 1.41 8.72
CA SER A 113 -12.88 0.08 9.32
C SER A 113 -11.44 -0.33 9.68
N VAL A 114 -10.47 0.01 8.82
CA VAL A 114 -9.04 -0.21 9.11
C VAL A 114 -8.59 0.56 10.35
N PHE A 115 -9.00 1.82 10.50
CA PHE A 115 -8.65 2.62 11.69
C PHE A 115 -9.36 2.14 12.96
N GLU A 116 -10.59 1.62 12.86
CA GLU A 116 -11.21 0.93 14.00
C GLU A 116 -10.40 -0.29 14.42
N ARG A 117 -9.87 -1.06 13.47
CA ARG A 117 -8.98 -2.19 13.80
C ARG A 117 -7.69 -1.74 14.48
N PHE A 118 -7.04 -0.69 14.00
CA PHE A 118 -5.87 -0.10 14.69
C PHE A 118 -6.20 0.34 16.11
N ARG A 119 -7.38 0.95 16.34
CA ARG A 119 -7.83 1.34 17.68
C ARG A 119 -8.06 0.14 18.59
N ALA A 120 -8.65 -0.93 18.06
CA ALA A 120 -8.84 -2.17 18.81
C ALA A 120 -7.48 -2.76 19.25
N ILE A 121 -6.49 -2.79 18.36
CA ILE A 121 -5.12 -3.28 18.68
C ILE A 121 -4.48 -2.45 19.81
N LEU A 122 -4.64 -1.13 19.81
CA LEU A 122 -4.17 -0.27 20.91
C LEU A 122 -4.82 -0.64 22.26
N HIS A 123 -6.11 -0.99 22.27
CA HIS A 123 -6.85 -1.35 23.48
C HIS A 123 -6.56 -2.77 23.95
N GLU A 124 -6.30 -3.71 23.04
CA GLU A 124 -5.96 -5.10 23.35
C GLU A 124 -4.62 -5.21 24.09
N GLY A 125 -3.69 -4.26 23.87
CA GLY A 125 -2.39 -4.23 24.52
C GLY A 125 -1.46 -5.37 24.09
N SER A 126 -1.71 -5.96 22.92
CA SER A 126 -0.98 -7.09 22.34
C SER A 126 0.33 -6.71 21.63
N ILE A 127 0.61 -5.41 21.54
CA ILE A 127 1.78 -4.83 20.86
C ILE A 127 2.65 -4.02 21.82
N ASP A 128 3.93 -3.89 21.49
CA ASP A 128 4.88 -3.13 22.28
C ASP A 128 4.57 -1.62 22.30
N ARG A 129 5.22 -0.91 23.23
CA ARG A 129 5.01 0.53 23.40
C ARG A 129 5.43 1.34 22.17
N ARG A 130 6.42 0.87 21.41
CA ARG A 130 6.88 1.52 20.18
C ARG A 130 5.78 1.47 19.12
N CYS A 131 5.17 0.31 18.91
CA CYS A 131 4.09 0.12 17.94
C CYS A 131 2.86 0.94 18.31
N GLN A 132 2.56 1.09 19.61
CA GLN A 132 1.51 2.01 20.06
C GLN A 132 1.76 3.45 19.58
N TYR A 133 2.98 3.98 19.79
CA TYR A 133 3.35 5.32 19.30
C TYR A 133 3.27 5.43 17.77
N ILE A 134 3.60 4.36 17.04
CA ILE A 134 3.53 4.34 15.57
C ILE A 134 2.06 4.46 15.12
N ILE A 135 1.12 3.75 15.75
CA ILE A 135 -0.32 3.87 15.45
C ILE A 135 -0.84 5.27 15.83
N GLU A 136 -0.45 5.80 17.00
CA GLU A 136 -0.84 7.16 17.40
C GLU A 136 -0.36 8.21 16.39
N GLY A 137 0.86 8.04 15.86
CA GLY A 137 1.38 8.87 14.77
C GLY A 137 0.52 8.82 13.51
N LEU A 138 0.05 7.63 13.11
CA LEU A 138 -0.89 7.48 12.00
C LEU A 138 -2.23 8.20 12.27
N PHE A 139 -2.74 8.15 13.49
CA PHE A 139 -3.98 8.84 13.87
C PHE A 139 -3.81 10.36 13.79
N ALA A 140 -2.64 10.87 14.19
CA ALA A 140 -2.31 12.28 14.04
C ALA A 140 -2.26 12.71 12.56
N ILE A 141 -1.65 11.89 11.69
CA ILE A 141 -1.63 12.12 10.22
C ILE A 141 -3.05 12.18 9.66
N ARG A 142 -3.91 11.19 9.97
CA ARG A 142 -5.30 11.20 9.49
C ARG A 142 -6.07 12.44 9.98
N LYS A 143 -5.88 12.84 11.23
CA LYS A 143 -6.54 14.02 11.82
C LYS A 143 -6.08 15.32 11.16
N ALA A 144 -4.79 15.45 10.84
CA ALA A 144 -4.24 16.61 10.15
C ALA A 144 -4.58 16.63 8.66
N GLY A 145 -4.83 15.46 8.08
CA GLY A 145 -4.98 15.20 6.65
C GLY A 145 -3.67 14.65 6.07
N PHE A 146 -3.77 13.59 5.27
CA PHE A 146 -2.61 12.86 4.71
C PHE A 146 -1.72 13.78 3.87
N ASP A 147 -2.30 14.50 2.90
CA ASP A 147 -1.58 15.44 2.03
C ASP A 147 -0.80 16.51 2.81
N LYS A 148 -1.48 17.19 3.74
CA LYS A 148 -0.86 18.21 4.63
C LYS A 148 0.25 17.64 5.52
N SER A 149 0.24 16.33 5.76
CA SER A 149 1.26 15.63 6.54
C SER A 149 2.40 15.09 5.68
N GLY A 150 2.46 15.43 4.39
CA GLY A 150 3.50 14.99 3.46
C GLY A 150 3.22 13.65 2.79
N HIS A 151 1.97 13.16 2.86
CA HIS A 151 1.52 11.92 2.20
C HIS A 151 0.41 12.22 1.17
N PRO A 152 0.68 12.99 0.10
CA PRO A 152 -0.26 13.16 -0.99
C PRO A 152 -0.50 11.81 -1.69
N GLN A 153 -1.68 11.64 -2.29
CA GLN A 153 -1.97 10.48 -3.13
C GLN A 153 -0.95 10.37 -4.29
N VAL A 154 -0.93 11.36 -5.18
CA VAL A 154 0.04 11.50 -6.27
C VAL A 154 0.69 12.88 -6.15
N GLN A 155 2.01 12.94 -6.29
CA GLN A 155 2.72 14.22 -6.36
C GLN A 155 2.43 14.87 -7.71
N ALA A 156 2.19 16.18 -7.75
CA ALA A 156 1.81 16.88 -8.99
C ALA A 156 2.78 16.65 -10.18
N ALA A 157 4.08 16.49 -9.93
CA ALA A 157 5.07 16.22 -10.99
C ALA A 157 5.04 14.78 -11.53
N LEU A 158 4.28 13.88 -10.87
CA LEU A 158 4.15 12.45 -11.18
C LEU A 158 2.74 12.10 -11.66
N ASP A 159 1.84 13.08 -11.74
CA ASP A 159 0.51 12.95 -12.32
C ASP A 159 0.62 13.12 -13.84
N LEU A 160 0.91 12.01 -14.52
CA LEU A 160 1.30 11.99 -15.93
C LEU A 160 0.27 11.31 -16.84
N VAL A 161 -0.80 10.76 -16.27
CA VAL A 161 -1.82 9.98 -16.97
C VAL A 161 -3.19 10.50 -16.58
N GLU A 162 -3.90 11.03 -17.57
CA GLU A 162 -5.28 11.49 -17.40
C GLU A 162 -6.19 10.35 -16.96
N SER A 163 -7.20 10.65 -16.12
CA SER A 163 -8.05 9.61 -15.52
C SER A 163 -8.81 8.75 -16.55
N GLU A 164 -9.12 9.29 -17.73
CA GLU A 164 -9.79 8.56 -18.81
C GLU A 164 -8.89 7.55 -19.54
N ASP A 165 -7.56 7.72 -19.44
CA ASP A 165 -6.56 6.84 -20.04
C ASP A 165 -6.04 5.77 -19.04
N GLN A 166 -6.47 5.84 -17.77
CA GLN A 166 -6.04 4.89 -16.74
C GLN A 166 -6.68 3.52 -16.97
N VAL A 167 -5.89 2.47 -16.78
CA VAL A 167 -6.34 1.07 -16.83
C VAL A 167 -6.09 0.43 -15.47
N THR A 168 -7.15 0.29 -14.68
CA THR A 168 -7.08 -0.27 -13.32
C THR A 168 -7.24 -1.79 -13.37
N HIS A 169 -6.31 -2.51 -12.75
CA HIS A 169 -6.36 -3.96 -12.63
C HIS A 169 -6.96 -4.41 -11.29
N GLU A 170 -7.86 -5.37 -11.34
CA GLU A 170 -8.35 -6.09 -10.16
C GLU A 170 -7.45 -7.31 -9.93
N VAL A 171 -6.70 -7.30 -8.83
CA VAL A 171 -5.84 -8.40 -8.39
C VAL A 171 -6.12 -8.64 -6.91
N SER A 172 -6.31 -9.89 -6.52
CA SER A 172 -6.59 -10.28 -5.13
C SER A 172 -5.41 -11.01 -4.48
N LEU A 173 -5.34 -10.91 -3.15
CA LEU A 173 -4.47 -11.75 -2.34
C LEU A 173 -4.84 -13.23 -2.37
N ASP A 174 -5.99 -13.63 -2.89
CA ASP A 174 -6.33 -15.06 -3.04
C ASP A 174 -5.95 -15.64 -4.40
N ASP A 175 -5.57 -14.79 -5.36
CA ASP A 175 -5.20 -15.25 -6.70
C ASP A 175 -4.00 -16.20 -6.67
N ALA A 176 -4.11 -17.26 -7.46
CA ALA A 176 -3.01 -18.18 -7.72
C ALA A 176 -1.85 -17.39 -8.34
N VAL A 177 -0.71 -17.36 -7.64
CA VAL A 177 0.49 -16.70 -8.14
C VAL A 177 1.08 -17.58 -9.24
N ASP A 178 0.85 -17.22 -10.51
CA ASP A 178 1.56 -17.85 -11.64
C ASP A 178 3.03 -17.35 -11.65
N PRO A 179 4.03 -18.22 -11.48
CA PRO A 179 5.43 -17.81 -11.33
C PRO A 179 6.15 -17.33 -12.60
N GLN A 180 5.45 -16.87 -13.66
CA GLN A 180 6.05 -16.44 -14.93
C GLN A 180 7.17 -15.39 -14.79
#